data_AF-A0A1L8PJA5-F1
#
_entry.id   AF-A0A1L8PJA5-F1
#
_cell.length_a   1.000
_cell.length_b   1.000
_cell.length_c   1.000
_cell.angle_alpha   90.00
_cell.angle_beta   90.00
_cell.angle_gamma   90.00
#
_symmetry.space_group_name_H-M   'P 1'
#
loop_
_entity.id
_entity.type
_entity.pdbx_description
1 polymer ?
#
loop_
_entity_poly.entity_id
_entity_poly.type
_entity_poly.pdbx_seq_one_letter_code
_entity_poly.pdbx_strand_id
1 'polypeptide(L)'
;MSHSKKSQSVLTSTIQYRYIIECKDKTVELEVANQDVINNADDEIDCPLDVVLRKNNYDLSDLTSWNAREIRFVKVNDDEEYVLKKVLLNMNL
;
A
#
# COMPACT_ATOMS: atom_id res chain seq x y z
N MET A 1 -43.11 -17.94 -5.69
CA MET A 1 -42.43 -16.87 -4.93
C MET A 1 -40.96 -16.95 -5.30
N SER A 2 -40.51 -16.13 -6.24
CA SER A 2 -39.20 -16.28 -6.89
C SER A 2 -38.19 -15.30 -6.29
N HIS A 3 -37.08 -15.86 -5.80
CA HIS A 3 -35.90 -15.15 -5.35
C HIS A 3 -35.26 -14.42 -6.54
N SER A 4 -35.31 -13.09 -6.55
CA SER A 4 -34.54 -12.28 -7.49
C SER A 4 -33.34 -11.69 -6.76
N LYS A 5 -32.21 -12.37 -6.98
CA LYS A 5 -30.81 -11.99 -6.75
C LYS A 5 -30.64 -10.47 -6.95
N LYS A 6 -30.30 -9.74 -5.88
CA LYS A 6 -29.69 -8.41 -6.02
C LYS A 6 -28.31 -8.64 -6.65
N SER A 7 -28.23 -8.46 -7.97
CA SER A 7 -26.97 -8.26 -8.67
C SER A 7 -26.37 -6.96 -8.15
N GLN A 8 -25.60 -7.09 -7.09
CA GLN A 8 -24.65 -6.07 -6.66
C GLN A 8 -23.58 -6.04 -7.76
N SER A 9 -23.78 -5.21 -8.78
CA SER A 9 -22.68 -4.75 -9.61
C SER A 9 -21.78 -3.93 -8.70
N VAL A 10 -20.93 -4.61 -7.93
CA VAL A 10 -19.75 -3.97 -7.38
C VAL A 10 -18.92 -3.70 -8.62
N LEU A 11 -18.93 -2.45 -9.08
CA LEU A 11 -17.87 -1.94 -9.94
C LEU A 11 -16.59 -2.24 -9.16
N THR A 12 -15.94 -3.36 -9.45
CA THR A 12 -14.66 -3.73 -8.86
C THR A 12 -13.63 -2.82 -9.50
N SER A 13 -13.67 -1.53 -9.13
CA SER A 13 -12.51 -0.65 -9.29
C SER A 13 -11.35 -1.46 -8.76
N THR A 14 -10.43 -1.83 -9.65
CA THR A 14 -9.33 -2.74 -9.35
C THR A 14 -8.28 -1.92 -8.63
N ILE A 15 -8.67 -1.39 -7.48
CA ILE A 15 -7.81 -0.54 -6.70
C ILE A 15 -6.70 -1.45 -6.17
N GLN A 16 -5.47 -1.10 -6.51
CA GLN A 16 -4.29 -1.78 -6.03
C GLN A 16 -3.49 -0.80 -5.20
N TYR A 17 -2.95 -1.27 -4.10
CA TYR A 17 -2.10 -0.48 -3.25
C TYR A 17 -0.70 -1.07 -3.31
N ARG A 18 0.31 -0.21 -3.35
CA ARG A 18 1.71 -0.66 -3.32
C ARG A 18 2.55 0.35 -2.56
N TYR A 19 3.54 -0.16 -1.84
CA TYR A 19 4.58 0.67 -1.23
C TYR A 19 5.81 0.65 -2.12
N ILE A 20 6.27 1.83 -2.52
CA ILE A 20 7.49 2.02 -3.28
C ILE A 20 8.53 2.58 -2.32
N ILE A 21 9.54 1.78 -2.01
CA ILE A 21 10.66 2.14 -1.14
C ILE A 21 11.85 2.45 -2.03
N GLU A 22 12.17 3.73 -2.15
CA GLU A 22 13.40 4.16 -2.82
C GLU A 22 14.58 4.04 -1.86
N CYS A 23 15.54 3.22 -2.25
CA CYS A 23 16.80 3.04 -1.56
C CYS A 23 17.91 3.75 -2.33
N LYS A 24 19.12 3.80 -1.76
CA LYS A 24 20.26 4.43 -2.45
C LYS A 24 20.63 3.73 -3.77
N ASP A 25 20.53 2.41 -3.81
CA ASP A 25 21.03 1.56 -4.90
C ASP A 25 19.92 0.85 -5.68
N LYS A 26 18.72 0.75 -5.10
CA LYS A 26 17.59 0.01 -5.67
C LYS A 26 16.25 0.61 -5.26
N THR A 27 15.19 0.20 -5.95
CA THR A 27 13.81 0.45 -5.53
C THR A 27 13.17 -0.87 -5.15
N VAL A 28 12.51 -0.91 -4.00
CA VAL A 28 11.76 -2.08 -3.54
C VAL A 28 10.28 -1.75 -3.59
N GLU A 29 9.55 -2.53 -4.37
CA GLU A 29 8.09 -2.42 -4.49
C GLU A 29 7.45 -3.54 -3.68
N LEU A 30 6.58 -3.17 -2.75
CA LEU A 30 5.83 -4.11 -1.92
C LEU A 30 4.36 -4.04 -2.30
N GLU A 31 3.81 -5.18 -2.68
CA GLU A 31 2.38 -5.27 -2.96
C GLU A 31 1.60 -5.20 -1.66
N VAL A 32 0.58 -4.35 -1.62
CA VAL A 32 -0.34 -4.22 -0.50
C VAL A 32 -1.65 -4.88 -0.89
N ALA A 33 -2.00 -5.93 -0.16
CA ALA A 33 -3.30 -6.55 -0.35
C ALA A 33 -4.40 -5.61 0.16
N ASN A 34 -5.45 -5.46 -0.65
CA ASN A 34 -6.62 -4.64 -0.35
C ASN A 34 -7.29 -4.95 1.01
N GLN A 35 -7.08 -6.16 1.53
CA GLN A 35 -7.62 -6.57 2.84
C GLN A 35 -6.88 -5.93 4.02
N ASP A 36 -5.61 -5.56 3.84
CA ASP A 36 -4.79 -4.88 4.86
C ASP A 36 -4.94 -3.36 4.81
N VAL A 37 -5.68 -2.87 3.83
CA VAL A 37 -5.98 -1.45 3.65
C VAL A 37 -7.24 -1.12 4.43
N ILE A 38 -7.08 -0.31 5.46
CA ILE A 38 -8.16 0.06 6.37
C ILE A 38 -8.55 1.48 6.02
N ASN A 39 -9.82 1.70 5.74
CA ASN A 39 -10.35 3.05 5.63
C ASN A 39 -10.75 3.52 7.04
N ASN A 40 -10.09 4.53 7.55
CA ASN A 40 -10.43 5.13 8.83
C ASN A 40 -11.68 6.03 8.70
N ALA A 41 -12.26 6.41 9.83
CA ALA A 41 -13.47 7.23 9.89
C ALA A 41 -13.33 8.66 9.30
N ASP A 42 -12.10 9.05 8.91
CA ASP A 42 -11.78 10.34 8.30
C ASP A 42 -11.65 10.27 6.76
N ASP A 43 -12.06 9.15 6.15
CA ASP A 43 -11.79 8.84 4.73
C ASP A 43 -10.29 8.72 4.41
N GLU A 44 -9.44 8.70 5.44
CA GLU A 44 -8.02 8.45 5.32
C GLU A 44 -7.76 6.94 5.20
N ILE A 45 -7.09 6.58 4.11
CA ILE A 45 -6.60 5.22 3.92
C ILE A 45 -5.37 5.03 4.79
N ASP A 46 -5.53 4.18 5.80
CA ASP A 46 -4.46 3.77 6.68
C ASP A 46 -4.08 2.32 6.41
N CYS A 47 -2.79 2.12 6.16
CA CYS A 47 -2.21 0.81 5.99
C CYS A 47 -0.93 0.76 6.82
N PRO A 48 -0.87 -0.09 7.86
CA PRO A 48 0.34 -0.25 8.64
C PRO A 48 1.41 -0.91 7.76
N LEU A 49 2.48 -0.16 7.48
CA LEU A 49 3.63 -0.64 6.71
C LEU A 49 4.21 -1.94 7.30
N ASP A 50 4.14 -2.13 8.61
CA ASP A 50 4.55 -3.36 9.31
C ASP A 50 3.82 -4.61 8.78
N VAL A 51 2.50 -4.52 8.57
CA VAL A 51 1.69 -5.64 8.06
C VAL A 51 2.06 -5.96 6.62
N VAL A 52 2.27 -4.93 5.79
CA VAL A 52 2.69 -5.09 4.39
C VAL A 52 4.06 -5.75 4.31
N LEU A 53 5.02 -5.25 5.08
CA LEU A 53 6.38 -5.80 5.15
C LEU A 53 6.31 -7.28 5.51
N ARG A 54 5.62 -7.63 6.60
CA ARG A 54 5.45 -9.01 7.04
C ARG A 54 4.82 -9.91 5.99
N LYS A 55 3.80 -9.43 5.27
CA LYS A 55 3.20 -10.17 4.16
C LYS A 55 4.17 -10.43 3.01
N ASN A 56 5.10 -9.52 2.80
CA ASN A 56 6.16 -9.64 1.79
C ASN A 56 7.43 -10.32 2.36
N ASN A 57 7.40 -10.89 3.57
CA ASN A 57 8.55 -11.48 4.27
C ASN A 57 9.71 -10.51 4.52
N TYR A 58 9.38 -9.24 4.77
CA TYR A 58 10.33 -8.21 5.16
C TYR A 58 9.96 -7.64 6.53
N ASP A 59 10.92 -6.99 7.17
CA ASP A 59 10.71 -6.24 8.41
C ASP A 59 11.21 -4.79 8.29
N LEU A 60 10.88 -3.95 9.27
CA LEU A 60 11.40 -2.56 9.32
C LEU A 60 12.94 -2.52 9.36
N SER A 61 13.57 -3.57 9.88
CA SER A 61 15.03 -3.74 9.87
C SER A 61 15.60 -3.91 8.45
N ASP A 62 14.84 -4.51 7.52
CA ASP A 62 15.25 -4.59 6.12
C ASP A 62 15.27 -3.23 5.44
N LEU A 63 14.28 -2.36 5.73
CA LEU A 63 14.28 -0.99 5.23
C LEU A 63 15.54 -0.23 5.65
N THR A 64 15.96 -0.43 6.91
CA THR A 64 17.19 0.13 7.45
C THR A 64 18.40 -0.44 6.71
N SER A 65 18.43 -1.75 6.51
CA SER A 65 19.51 -2.47 5.80
C SER A 65 19.61 -2.08 4.33
N TRP A 66 18.49 -1.72 3.70
CA TRP A 66 18.47 -1.22 2.33
C TRP A 66 18.84 0.26 2.23
N ASN A 67 19.03 0.97 3.35
CA ASN A 67 19.15 2.42 3.38
C ASN A 67 17.98 3.08 2.61
N ALA A 68 16.75 2.67 2.95
CA ALA A 68 15.53 3.30 2.45
C ALA A 68 15.60 4.81 2.72
N ARG A 69 15.51 5.61 1.66
CA ARG A 69 15.51 7.08 1.70
C ARG A 69 14.10 7.63 1.72
N GLU A 70 13.22 7.00 0.95
CA GLU A 70 11.86 7.46 0.77
C GLU A 70 10.93 6.25 0.63
N ILE A 71 9.78 6.33 1.28
CA ILE A 71 8.71 5.35 1.17
C ILE A 71 7.47 6.08 0.68
N ARG A 72 6.96 5.67 -0.48
CA ARG A 72 5.72 6.18 -1.06
C ARG A 72 4.67 5.11 -1.02
N PHE A 73 3.56 5.41 -0.37
CA PHE A 73 2.35 4.62 -0.49
C PHE A 73 1.57 5.14 -1.68
N VAL A 74 1.40 4.31 -2.71
CA VAL A 74 0.64 4.68 -3.90
C VAL A 74 -0.56 3.76 -4.07
N LYS A 75 -1.66 4.37 -4.49
CA LYS A 75 -2.91 3.74 -4.89
C LYS A 75 -3.00 3.81 -6.39
N VAL A 76 -3.17 2.67 -7.02
CA VAL A 76 -3.38 2.56 -8.46
C VAL A 76 -4.85 2.26 -8.69
N ASN A 77 -5.52 3.10 -9.45
CA ASN A 77 -6.94 2.99 -9.76
C ASN A 77 -7.15 3.24 -11.24
N ASP A 78 -7.66 2.24 -11.97
CA ASP A 78 -8.03 2.38 -13.39
C ASP A 78 -6.90 3.00 -14.26
N ASP A 79 -5.67 2.52 -14.06
CA ASP A 79 -4.42 2.99 -14.70
C ASP A 79 -3.82 4.31 -14.15
N GLU A 80 -4.49 4.98 -13.22
CA GLU A 80 -3.97 6.18 -12.57
C GLU A 80 -3.28 5.88 -11.24
N GLU A 81 -2.06 6.41 -11.05
CA GLU A 81 -1.29 6.27 -9.81
C GLU A 81 -1.43 7.52 -8.92
N TYR A 82 -1.91 7.32 -7.71
CA TYR A 82 -2.13 8.34 -6.70
C TYR A 82 -1.21 8.11 -5.50
N VAL A 83 -0.30 9.03 -5.22
CA VAL A 83 0.52 8.97 -4.00
C VAL A 83 -0.35 9.38 -2.81
N LEU A 84 -0.71 8.40 -1.98
CA LEU A 84 -1.52 8.62 -0.79
C LEU A 84 -0.68 9.15 0.37
N LYS A 85 0.51 8.57 0.57
CA LYS A 85 1.38 8.92 1.70
C LYS A 85 2.82 8.87 1.24
N LYS A 86 3.62 9.83 1.71
CA LYS A 86 5.06 9.87 1.45
C LYS A 86 5.78 10.07 2.77
N VAL A 87 6.70 9.17 3.05
CA VAL A 87 7.51 9.16 4.27
C VAL A 87 8.97 9.23 3.85
N LEU A 88 9.62 10.34 4.19
CA LEU A 88 11.05 10.50 3.99
C LEU A 88 11.77 9.88 5.18
N LEU A 89 12.49 8.78 4.94
CA LEU A 89 13.41 8.24 5.93
C LEU A 89 14.75 8.96 5.75
N ASN A 90 14.82 10.16 6.32
CA ASN A 90 16.10 10.78 6.63
C ASN A 90 16.73 10.00 7.81
N MET A 91 17.24 8.80 7.53
CA MET A 91 18.13 8.10 8.45
C MET A 91 19.46 8.84 8.52
N ASN A 92 19.47 9.96 9.25
CA ASN A 92 20.67 10.65 9.66
C ASN A 92 21.14 9.99 10.96
N LEU A 93 21.63 8.74 10.84
CA LEU A 93 22.18 7.95 11.93
C LEU A 93 23.65 8.33 12.15
#